data_AF-A0A661Z748-F1
#
_entry.id   AF-A0A661Z748-F1
#
_cell.length_a   1.000
_cell.length_b   1.000
_cell.length_c   1.000
_cell.angle_alpha   90.00
_cell.angle_beta   90.00
_cell.angle_gamma   90.00
#
_symmetry.space_group_name_H-M   'P 1'
#
loop_
_entity.id
_entity.type
_entity.pdbx_description
1 polymer ?
#
loop_
_entity_poly.entity_id
_entity_poly.type
_entity_poly.pdbx_seq_one_letter_code
_entity_poly.pdbx_strand_id
1 'polypeptide(L)'
;MKSTKKFLLTIAYIILSSLLFAQTNTNDLSIKYKNYRSNLVNNYILKIGISNGNSLPASERQISNHKIKWADATISLGHYLGVLATEYHLLSLKGENTDNTTKELYYAISALYRLDYKAETFYSKGDSLAQLNGFFVRDDINNITVAEYKKLNSNTQIQKVNNFNSDLTDIDSDVGYSLNNEMSKDQVIFLLMGLKLIDKYIPEDLVYKSESETAIINYSSGITSLNLAAEYITILILEYLSSNKSIIGWPIINPVTNKRVKRGYNAFHFQAKAYNNIYEEYTNGGNIYGRCNRLFASLENGLLRAVISPVIKQNQGHMVLTLAAISNQFNNKTQAKLFKYSFKDYKNGGNYEWEPLLHAALYSQKTDLLDGKANWYKDFLSQAPANGPYNYKDSNLEHQNWSVSRRTTQPESRGDRYNNDAANFNGLDYMLIYNLYLIYYDKKKVQ
;
A
#
# COMPACT_ATOMS: atom_id res chain seq x y z
N MET A 1 30.96 44.41 -43.82
CA MET A 1 30.55 42.99 -44.02
C MET A 1 31.13 41.98 -43.02
N LYS A 2 32.40 42.07 -42.57
CA LYS A 2 32.96 41.08 -41.61
C LYS A 2 32.34 41.14 -40.20
N SER A 3 31.92 42.31 -39.73
CA SER A 3 31.27 42.50 -38.41
C SER A 3 29.90 41.82 -38.32
N THR A 4 29.07 41.96 -39.36
CA THR A 4 27.71 41.41 -39.41
C THR A 4 27.68 39.88 -39.39
N LYS A 5 28.65 39.21 -40.04
CA LYS A 5 28.77 37.74 -40.01
C LYS A 5 29.11 37.21 -38.61
N LYS A 6 30.00 37.89 -37.87
CA LYS A 6 30.34 37.49 -36.49
C LYS A 6 29.14 37.66 -35.56
N PHE A 7 28.39 38.75 -35.69
CA PHE A 7 27.20 39.00 -34.89
C PHE A 7 26.11 37.93 -35.11
N LEU A 8 25.85 37.56 -36.37
CA LEU A 8 24.88 36.50 -36.69
C LEU A 8 25.31 35.11 -36.19
N LEU A 9 26.61 34.80 -36.24
CA LEU A 9 27.15 33.55 -35.67
C LEU A 9 26.99 33.49 -34.15
N THR A 10 27.22 34.60 -33.45
CA THR A 10 27.02 34.67 -31.99
C THR A 10 25.55 34.50 -31.62
N ILE A 11 24.62 35.12 -32.34
CA ILE A 11 23.18 34.94 -32.12
C ILE A 11 22.77 33.49 -32.40
N ALA A 12 23.25 32.89 -33.49
CA ALA A 12 22.97 31.49 -33.81
C ALA A 12 23.51 30.55 -32.72
N TYR A 13 24.70 30.83 -32.16
CA TYR A 13 25.28 30.05 -31.07
C TYR A 13 24.48 30.20 -29.77
N ILE A 14 24.01 31.41 -29.44
CA ILE A 14 23.15 31.65 -28.28
C ILE A 14 21.81 30.91 -28.45
N ILE A 15 21.19 30.97 -29.63
CA ILE A 15 19.93 30.26 -29.93
C ILE A 15 20.13 28.74 -29.91
N LEU A 16 21.22 28.21 -30.48
CA LEU A 16 21.50 26.77 -30.40
C LEU A 16 21.78 26.34 -28.95
N SER A 17 22.47 27.16 -28.17
CA SER A 17 22.75 26.85 -26.77
C SER A 17 21.49 26.88 -25.90
N SER A 18 20.53 27.78 -26.17
CA SER A 18 19.25 27.82 -25.47
C SER A 18 18.29 26.71 -25.90
N LEU A 19 18.43 26.16 -27.11
CA LEU A 19 17.69 24.97 -27.57
C LEU A 19 18.24 23.65 -26.98
N LEU A 20 19.46 23.64 -26.43
CA LEU A 20 20.05 22.46 -25.77
C LEU A 20 19.65 22.32 -24.29
N PHE A 21 19.06 23.36 -23.69
CA PHE A 21 18.54 23.32 -22.32
C PHE A 21 17.01 23.17 -22.33
N ALA A 22 16.50 21.93 -22.41
CA ALA A 22 15.21 21.52 -21.82
C ALA A 22 14.80 20.07 -22.17
N GLN A 23 15.73 19.14 -22.36
CA GLN A 23 15.32 17.75 -22.15
C GLN A 23 15.18 17.55 -20.65
N THR A 24 13.97 17.81 -20.14
CA THR A 24 13.58 17.43 -18.79
C THR A 24 14.01 15.98 -18.63
N ASN A 25 14.97 15.72 -17.75
CA ASN A 25 15.47 14.37 -17.55
C ASN A 25 14.33 13.55 -16.96
N THR A 26 13.58 12.85 -17.82
CA THR A 26 12.45 11.99 -17.44
C THR A 26 12.91 10.83 -16.56
N ASN A 27 14.22 10.60 -16.45
CA ASN A 27 14.82 9.66 -15.51
C ASN A 27 15.04 10.22 -14.09
N ASP A 28 14.73 11.50 -13.83
CA ASP A 28 14.71 12.03 -12.47
C ASP A 28 13.61 11.33 -11.66
N LEU A 29 14.02 10.64 -10.59
CA LEU A 29 13.11 9.87 -9.73
C LEU A 29 12.00 10.75 -9.12
N SER A 30 12.29 12.03 -8.85
CA SER A 30 11.30 12.98 -8.30
C SER A 30 10.24 13.35 -9.33
N ILE A 31 10.61 13.45 -10.61
CA ILE A 31 9.66 13.69 -11.71
C ILE A 31 8.79 12.44 -11.89
N LYS A 32 9.37 11.24 -11.89
CA LYS A 32 8.61 9.97 -11.94
C LYS A 32 7.61 9.86 -10.77
N TYR A 33 8.05 10.20 -9.56
CA TYR A 33 7.17 10.21 -8.38
C TYR A 33 5.96 11.15 -8.56
N LYS A 34 6.19 12.39 -9.01
CA LYS A 34 5.11 13.36 -9.28
C LYS A 34 4.15 12.86 -10.35
N ASN A 35 4.66 12.25 -11.42
CA ASN A 35 3.83 11.64 -12.46
C ASN A 35 2.97 10.50 -11.88
N TYR A 36 3.53 9.64 -11.04
CA TYR A 36 2.81 8.52 -10.44
C TYR A 36 1.74 9.01 -9.47
N ARG A 37 2.03 10.00 -8.63
CA ARG A 37 1.04 10.61 -7.72
C ARG A 37 -0.11 11.25 -8.49
N SER A 38 0.20 12.03 -9.53
CA SER A 38 -0.84 12.61 -10.40
C SER A 38 -1.67 11.52 -11.07
N ASN A 39 -1.03 10.46 -11.58
CA ASN A 39 -1.73 9.38 -12.24
C ASN A 39 -2.64 8.61 -11.29
N LEU A 40 -2.19 8.32 -10.07
CA LEU A 40 -2.98 7.68 -9.03
C LEU A 40 -4.28 8.45 -8.75
N VAL A 41 -4.17 9.74 -8.41
CA VAL A 41 -5.30 10.58 -7.99
C VAL A 41 -6.29 10.81 -9.13
N ASN A 42 -5.78 11.00 -10.36
CA ASN A 42 -6.60 11.34 -11.51
C ASN A 42 -7.20 10.12 -12.21
N ASN A 43 -6.48 8.99 -12.25
CA ASN A 43 -6.82 7.86 -13.11
C ASN A 43 -7.15 6.56 -12.35
N TYR A 44 -6.84 6.46 -11.06
CA TYR A 44 -7.07 5.25 -10.26
C TYR A 44 -7.94 5.46 -9.01
N ILE A 45 -8.32 6.70 -8.68
CA ILE A 45 -9.24 6.99 -7.58
C ILE A 45 -10.47 7.72 -8.15
N LEU A 46 -11.68 7.28 -7.80
CA LEU A 46 -12.94 7.92 -8.23
C LEU A 46 -12.95 9.39 -7.82
N LYS A 47 -12.80 9.64 -6.52
CA LYS A 47 -12.69 10.97 -5.92
C LYS A 47 -12.05 10.86 -4.54
N ILE A 48 -11.39 11.93 -4.10
CA ILE A 48 -10.98 12.09 -2.70
C ILE A 48 -12.21 12.57 -1.92
N GLY A 49 -12.75 11.71 -1.05
CA GLY A 49 -14.00 11.96 -0.33
C GLY A 49 -14.49 10.76 0.50
N ILE A 50 -15.71 10.88 1.05
CA ILE A 50 -16.27 9.93 2.04
C ILE A 50 -17.24 8.90 1.47
N SER A 51 -17.85 9.17 0.30
CA SER A 51 -18.84 8.28 -0.32
C SER A 51 -18.25 6.92 -0.72
N ASN A 52 -19.13 5.96 -1.03
CA ASN A 52 -18.76 4.64 -1.55
C ASN A 52 -17.73 4.74 -2.67
N GLY A 53 -16.68 3.91 -2.62
CA GLY A 53 -15.59 3.93 -3.60
C GLY A 53 -14.63 5.12 -3.54
N ASN A 54 -14.99 6.21 -2.86
CA ASN A 54 -14.10 7.35 -2.73
C ASN A 54 -12.90 6.99 -1.86
N SER A 55 -11.76 7.54 -2.26
CA SER A 55 -10.45 7.35 -1.61
C SER A 55 -9.97 5.89 -1.56
N LEU A 56 -10.57 5.00 -2.37
CA LEU A 56 -10.08 3.66 -2.63
C LEU A 56 -9.30 3.64 -3.96
N PRO A 57 -8.00 3.30 -3.95
CA PRO A 57 -7.24 3.17 -5.19
C PRO A 57 -7.55 1.86 -5.92
N ALA A 58 -7.91 1.97 -7.20
CA ALA A 58 -7.91 0.84 -8.12
C ALA A 58 -6.49 0.31 -8.28
N SER A 59 -6.36 -1.00 -8.45
CA SER A 59 -5.07 -1.67 -8.67
C SER A 59 -4.58 -1.55 -10.11
N GLU A 60 -5.49 -1.70 -11.08
CA GLU A 60 -5.14 -1.78 -12.49
C GLU A 60 -6.27 -1.29 -13.41
N ARG A 61 -5.87 -0.88 -14.61
CA ARG A 61 -6.73 -0.55 -15.76
C ARG A 61 -6.45 -1.51 -16.89
N GLN A 62 -7.41 -2.40 -17.16
CA GLN A 62 -7.31 -3.46 -18.14
C GLN A 62 -7.67 -2.94 -19.54
N ILE A 63 -6.85 -3.30 -20.52
CA ILE A 63 -6.96 -2.86 -21.91
C ILE A 63 -8.01 -3.68 -22.66
N SER A 64 -7.91 -5.01 -22.59
CA SER A 64 -8.69 -5.95 -23.41
C SER A 64 -10.21 -5.80 -23.22
N ASN A 65 -10.64 -5.46 -22.01
CA ASN A 65 -12.04 -5.40 -21.62
C ASN A 65 -12.48 -4.00 -21.13
N HIS A 66 -11.60 -3.00 -21.23
CA HIS A 66 -11.83 -1.62 -20.79
C HIS A 66 -12.31 -1.50 -19.33
N LYS A 67 -11.84 -2.37 -18.43
CA LYS A 67 -12.19 -2.36 -17.01
C LYS A 67 -11.16 -1.64 -16.14
N ILE A 68 -11.64 -1.00 -15.09
CA ILE A 68 -10.82 -0.58 -13.94
C ILE A 68 -11.13 -1.49 -12.74
N LYS A 69 -10.11 -1.90 -11.98
CA LYS A 69 -10.24 -2.99 -10.99
C LYS A 69 -9.91 -2.58 -9.57
N TRP A 70 -10.86 -2.81 -8.66
CA TRP A 70 -10.73 -2.67 -7.21
C TRP A 70 -10.70 -4.01 -6.45
N ALA A 71 -10.68 -5.17 -7.11
CA ALA A 71 -10.51 -6.44 -6.39
C ALA A 71 -9.25 -6.42 -5.51
N ASP A 72 -9.39 -6.76 -4.23
CA ASP A 72 -8.45 -6.52 -3.13
C ASP A 72 -8.04 -5.05 -2.89
N ALA A 73 -8.99 -4.10 -2.99
CA ALA A 73 -8.74 -2.67 -2.83
C ALA A 73 -8.05 -2.32 -1.50
N THR A 74 -8.28 -3.07 -0.42
CA THR A 74 -7.65 -2.83 0.88
C THR A 74 -6.13 -3.05 0.88
N ILE A 75 -5.57 -3.87 -0.03
CA ILE A 75 -4.11 -3.93 -0.21
C ILE A 75 -3.61 -2.60 -0.80
N SER A 76 -4.30 -2.09 -1.83
CA SER A 76 -3.97 -0.78 -2.41
C SER A 76 -4.18 0.35 -1.39
N LEU A 77 -5.22 0.27 -0.57
CA LEU A 77 -5.48 1.23 0.50
C LEU A 77 -4.35 1.22 1.53
N GLY A 78 -3.86 0.06 1.95
CA GLY A 78 -2.71 -0.07 2.85
C GLY A 78 -1.45 0.60 2.29
N HIS A 79 -1.13 0.36 1.01
CA HIS A 79 -0.03 1.06 0.33
C HIS A 79 -0.27 2.56 0.23
N TYR A 80 -1.49 2.99 -0.08
CA TYR A 80 -1.82 4.41 -0.19
C TYR A 80 -1.69 5.15 1.13
N LEU A 81 -2.16 4.56 2.24
CA LEU A 81 -1.93 5.07 3.59
C LEU A 81 -0.42 5.21 3.88
N GLY A 82 0.38 4.20 3.53
CA GLY A 82 1.84 4.25 3.69
C GLY A 82 2.52 5.32 2.83
N VAL A 83 2.10 5.48 1.57
CA VAL A 83 2.59 6.54 0.67
C VAL A 83 2.27 7.91 1.24
N LEU A 84 1.03 8.14 1.68
CA LEU A 84 0.61 9.43 2.25
C LEU A 84 1.34 9.77 3.55
N ALA A 85 1.52 8.79 4.45
CA ALA A 85 2.25 9.00 5.70
C ALA A 85 3.72 9.37 5.45
N THR A 86 4.38 8.64 4.57
CA THR A 86 5.80 8.88 4.24
C THR A 86 5.99 10.15 3.40
N GLU A 87 5.03 10.50 2.54
CA GLU A 87 5.01 11.77 1.79
C GLU A 87 4.84 12.96 2.73
N TYR A 88 3.89 12.90 3.66
CA TYR A 88 3.69 13.95 4.68
C TYR A 88 4.99 14.23 5.42
N HIS A 89 5.67 13.17 5.89
CA HIS A 89 6.94 13.30 6.60
C HIS A 89 8.01 13.98 5.74
N LEU A 90 8.19 13.53 4.50
CA LEU A 90 9.18 14.10 3.58
C LEU A 90 8.89 15.56 3.22
N LEU A 91 7.63 15.95 3.08
CA LEU A 91 7.22 17.33 2.84
C LEU A 91 7.45 18.20 4.09
N SER A 92 7.04 17.71 5.26
CA SER A 92 7.22 18.38 6.56
C SER A 92 8.69 18.66 6.85
N LEU A 93 9.56 17.67 6.62
CA LEU A 93 11.02 17.81 6.77
C LEU A 93 11.65 18.89 5.89
N LYS A 94 11.00 19.24 4.77
CA LYS A 94 11.45 20.29 3.85
C LYS A 94 10.75 21.64 4.08
N GLY A 95 9.82 21.71 5.03
CA GLY A 95 8.95 22.87 5.20
C GLY A 95 8.01 23.12 4.03
N GLU A 96 7.68 22.09 3.24
CA GLU A 96 6.74 22.17 2.13
C GLU A 96 5.28 22.02 2.62
N ASN A 97 4.31 22.49 1.82
CA ASN A 97 2.88 22.39 2.16
C ASN A 97 2.41 20.93 2.24
N THR A 98 1.74 20.57 3.34
CA THR A 98 1.23 19.23 3.61
C THR A 98 -0.29 19.11 3.55
N ASP A 99 -1.02 20.18 3.19
CA ASP A 99 -2.49 20.26 3.30
C ASP A 99 -3.19 19.22 2.42
N ASN A 100 -2.73 19.06 1.18
CA ASN A 100 -3.31 18.08 0.26
C ASN A 100 -3.08 16.64 0.73
N THR A 101 -1.87 16.33 1.21
CA THR A 101 -1.54 15.01 1.74
C THR A 101 -2.32 14.74 3.04
N THR A 102 -2.45 15.73 3.92
CA THR A 102 -3.29 15.66 5.14
C THR A 102 -4.75 15.38 4.80
N LYS A 103 -5.28 16.09 3.79
CA LYS A 103 -6.64 15.87 3.27
C LYS A 103 -6.83 14.46 2.70
N GLU A 104 -5.93 14.02 1.82
CA GLU A 104 -5.96 12.66 1.25
C GLU A 104 -5.90 11.59 2.35
N LEU A 105 -5.04 11.79 3.35
CA LEU A 105 -4.87 10.88 4.47
C LEU A 105 -6.13 10.78 5.33
N TYR A 106 -6.76 11.90 5.67
CA TYR A 106 -8.04 11.94 6.37
C TYR A 106 -9.12 11.10 5.65
N TYR A 107 -9.26 11.27 4.33
CA TYR A 107 -10.27 10.53 3.58
C TYR A 107 -9.89 9.05 3.34
N ALA A 108 -8.60 8.72 3.26
CA ALA A 108 -8.14 7.33 3.17
C ALA A 108 -8.39 6.56 4.48
N ILE A 109 -8.10 7.18 5.64
CA ILE A 109 -8.44 6.60 6.95
C ILE A 109 -9.96 6.46 7.07
N SER A 110 -10.72 7.50 6.73
CA SER A 110 -12.19 7.44 6.72
C SER A 110 -12.74 6.32 5.82
N ALA A 111 -12.08 6.02 4.69
CA ALA A 111 -12.46 4.91 3.83
C ALA A 111 -12.27 3.55 4.53
N LEU A 112 -11.20 3.35 5.29
CA LEU A 112 -11.02 2.11 6.06
C LEU A 112 -12.11 1.95 7.13
N TYR A 113 -12.39 3.01 7.90
CA TYR A 113 -13.48 3.01 8.89
C TYR A 113 -14.84 2.71 8.25
N ARG A 114 -15.09 3.24 7.04
CA ARG A 114 -16.31 2.96 6.28
C ARG A 114 -16.43 1.48 5.88
N LEU A 115 -15.31 0.85 5.51
CA LEU A 115 -15.28 -0.56 5.11
C LEU A 115 -15.50 -1.51 6.29
N ASP A 116 -14.98 -1.16 7.48
CA ASP A 116 -15.25 -1.86 8.74
C ASP A 116 -16.74 -1.70 9.11
N TYR A 117 -17.19 -0.46 9.27
CA TYR A 117 -18.56 -0.12 9.68
C TYR A 117 -19.67 -0.78 8.85
N LYS A 118 -19.45 -1.00 7.55
CA LYS A 118 -20.45 -1.57 6.64
C LYS A 118 -20.48 -3.09 6.63
N ALA A 119 -19.47 -3.77 7.16
CA ALA A 119 -19.29 -5.20 6.94
C ALA A 119 -20.50 -6.02 7.43
N GLU A 120 -20.98 -5.77 8.64
CA GLU A 120 -22.12 -6.50 9.21
C GLU A 120 -23.39 -6.25 8.41
N THR A 121 -23.66 -5.00 8.04
CA THR A 121 -24.86 -4.67 7.24
C THR A 121 -24.82 -5.34 5.87
N PHE A 122 -23.64 -5.48 5.26
CA PHE A 122 -23.48 -6.14 3.97
C PHE A 122 -23.77 -7.65 4.06
N TYR A 123 -23.15 -8.36 5.01
CA TYR A 123 -23.31 -9.81 5.12
C TYR A 123 -24.64 -10.25 5.73
N SER A 124 -25.29 -9.37 6.49
CA SER A 124 -26.63 -9.61 7.06
C SER A 124 -27.76 -9.18 6.13
N LYS A 125 -27.45 -8.63 4.95
CA LYS A 125 -28.43 -8.01 4.04
C LYS A 125 -29.26 -6.90 4.73
N GLY A 126 -28.66 -6.21 5.69
CA GLY A 126 -29.27 -5.12 6.45
C GLY A 126 -29.89 -5.52 7.78
N ASP A 127 -29.92 -6.81 8.13
CA ASP A 127 -30.54 -7.29 9.37
C ASP A 127 -29.69 -7.03 10.63
N SER A 128 -28.39 -6.84 10.47
CA SER A 128 -27.46 -6.51 11.56
C SER A 128 -27.12 -5.03 11.57
N LEU A 129 -26.95 -4.47 12.77
CA LEU A 129 -26.45 -3.11 12.94
C LEU A 129 -24.98 -3.03 12.50
N ALA A 130 -24.63 -1.91 11.87
CA ALA A 130 -23.26 -1.56 11.58
C ALA A 130 -22.44 -1.46 12.87
N GLN A 131 -21.24 -2.04 12.88
CA GLN A 131 -20.34 -2.01 14.03
C GLN A 131 -18.91 -1.72 13.58
N LEU A 132 -18.16 -1.03 14.43
CA LEU A 132 -16.72 -0.98 14.30
C LEU A 132 -16.14 -2.09 15.18
N ASN A 133 -15.70 -3.18 14.56
CA ASN A 133 -15.19 -4.31 15.30
C ASN A 133 -13.89 -4.88 14.75
N GLY A 134 -13.32 -4.33 13.67
CA GLY A 134 -12.09 -4.80 13.04
C GLY A 134 -12.30 -5.77 11.87
N PHE A 135 -13.53 -6.21 11.61
CA PHE A 135 -13.91 -6.95 10.41
C PHE A 135 -14.37 -5.99 9.32
N PHE A 136 -13.84 -6.13 8.11
CA PHE A 136 -14.14 -5.21 7.01
C PHE A 136 -14.46 -5.92 5.70
N VAL A 137 -15.22 -5.23 4.84
CA VAL A 137 -15.32 -5.57 3.41
C VAL A 137 -14.14 -5.02 2.62
N ARG A 138 -13.76 -5.65 1.51
CA ARG A 138 -12.58 -5.25 0.74
C ARG A 138 -12.78 -3.96 -0.04
N ASP A 139 -13.97 -3.79 -0.58
CA ASP A 139 -14.38 -2.56 -1.23
C ASP A 139 -15.90 -2.36 -1.09
N ASP A 140 -16.34 -1.13 -1.38
CA ASP A 140 -17.75 -0.75 -1.34
C ASP A 140 -18.22 -0.10 -2.65
N ILE A 141 -17.68 -0.55 -3.79
CA ILE A 141 -17.95 0.02 -5.12
C ILE A 141 -19.05 -0.77 -5.83
N ASN A 142 -20.28 -0.27 -5.79
CA ASN A 142 -21.41 -0.89 -6.47
C ASN A 142 -21.70 -0.28 -7.86
N ASN A 143 -21.28 0.95 -8.11
CA ASN A 143 -21.44 1.63 -9.39
C ASN A 143 -20.38 2.71 -9.61
N ILE A 144 -20.22 3.15 -10.87
CA ILE A 144 -19.42 4.32 -11.25
C ILE A 144 -20.29 5.20 -12.14
N THR A 145 -20.40 6.48 -11.78
CA THR A 145 -21.21 7.46 -12.51
C THR A 145 -20.54 7.89 -13.81
N VAL A 146 -21.33 8.47 -14.73
CA VAL A 146 -20.80 9.07 -15.98
C VAL A 146 -19.75 10.14 -15.70
N ALA A 147 -19.96 10.96 -14.67
CA ALA A 147 -19.00 12.00 -14.28
C ALA A 147 -17.68 11.41 -13.78
N GLU A 148 -17.73 10.33 -12.99
CA GLU A 148 -16.54 9.63 -12.53
C GLU A 148 -15.78 8.96 -13.68
N TYR A 149 -16.46 8.28 -14.61
CA TYR A 149 -15.81 7.78 -15.82
C TYR A 149 -15.18 8.89 -16.65
N LYS A 150 -15.85 10.04 -16.79
CA LYS A 150 -15.29 11.20 -17.49
C LYS A 150 -14.01 11.69 -16.82
N LYS A 151 -13.99 11.80 -15.48
CA LYS A 151 -12.78 12.15 -14.71
C LYS A 151 -11.67 11.13 -14.94
N LEU A 152 -11.98 9.85 -14.73
CA LEU A 152 -11.06 8.73 -14.91
C LEU A 152 -10.47 8.67 -16.33
N ASN A 153 -11.17 9.14 -17.34
CA ASN A 153 -10.74 9.12 -18.75
C ASN A 153 -10.25 10.49 -19.26
N SER A 154 -9.92 11.42 -18.35
CA SER A 154 -9.45 12.75 -18.70
C SER A 154 -8.01 12.76 -19.23
N ASN A 155 -7.16 11.80 -18.79
CA ASN A 155 -5.81 11.63 -19.32
C ASN A 155 -5.84 10.83 -20.62
N THR A 156 -5.50 11.48 -21.74
CA THR A 156 -5.48 10.84 -23.07
C THR A 156 -4.32 9.88 -23.29
N GLN A 157 -3.29 9.91 -22.44
CA GLN A 157 -2.13 9.02 -22.51
C GLN A 157 -2.38 7.64 -21.88
N ILE A 158 -3.52 7.46 -21.21
CA ILE A 158 -3.89 6.21 -20.54
C ILE A 158 -5.14 5.65 -21.21
N GLN A 159 -5.20 4.33 -21.33
CA GLN A 159 -6.35 3.65 -21.93
C GLN A 159 -7.66 3.99 -21.20
N LYS A 160 -8.70 4.30 -21.98
CA LYS A 160 -10.03 4.59 -21.46
C LYS A 160 -10.66 3.33 -20.86
N VAL A 161 -11.41 3.52 -19.79
CA VAL A 161 -12.23 2.49 -19.12
C VAL A 161 -13.70 2.89 -19.15
N ASN A 162 -14.58 1.94 -19.37
CA ASN A 162 -16.05 2.14 -19.37
C ASN A 162 -16.79 1.08 -18.56
N ASN A 163 -16.05 0.21 -17.88
CA ASN A 163 -16.55 -0.83 -17.01
C ASN A 163 -15.62 -0.96 -15.79
N PHE A 164 -16.06 -1.71 -14.77
CA PHE A 164 -15.29 -1.93 -13.56
C PHE A 164 -15.37 -3.37 -13.05
N ASN A 165 -14.44 -3.71 -12.18
CA ASN A 165 -14.42 -4.96 -11.42
C ASN A 165 -14.24 -4.62 -9.95
N SER A 166 -15.16 -5.08 -9.12
CA SER A 166 -15.22 -4.87 -7.67
C SER A 166 -15.53 -6.22 -7.02
N ASP A 167 -14.94 -6.49 -5.85
CA ASP A 167 -15.28 -7.70 -5.11
C ASP A 167 -16.71 -7.61 -4.57
N LEU A 168 -17.25 -6.40 -4.31
CA LEU A 168 -18.64 -6.19 -3.87
C LEU A 168 -19.66 -6.73 -4.88
N THR A 169 -19.40 -6.58 -6.18
CA THR A 169 -20.36 -6.97 -7.24
C THR A 169 -20.28 -8.44 -7.65
N ASP A 170 -19.34 -9.20 -7.09
CA ASP A 170 -19.18 -10.64 -7.33
C ASP A 170 -20.12 -11.47 -6.44
N ILE A 171 -21.42 -11.27 -6.62
CA ILE A 171 -22.48 -11.86 -5.77
C ILE A 171 -22.57 -13.36 -6.01
N ASP A 172 -22.41 -14.14 -4.93
CA ASP A 172 -22.69 -15.57 -4.93
C ASP A 172 -24.21 -15.79 -4.86
N SER A 173 -24.75 -16.54 -5.82
CA SER A 173 -26.20 -16.74 -5.98
C SER A 173 -26.84 -17.48 -4.80
N ASP A 174 -26.09 -18.31 -4.09
CA ASP A 174 -26.63 -19.18 -3.05
C ASP A 174 -26.78 -18.42 -1.73
N VAL A 175 -25.85 -17.50 -1.45
CA VAL A 175 -25.87 -16.70 -0.21
C VAL A 175 -26.41 -15.28 -0.41
N GLY A 176 -26.40 -14.77 -1.64
CA GLY A 176 -26.92 -13.44 -2.01
C GLY A 176 -26.02 -12.28 -1.59
N TYR A 177 -24.73 -12.52 -1.40
CA TYR A 177 -23.68 -11.52 -1.19
C TYR A 177 -22.35 -12.04 -1.75
N SER A 178 -21.34 -11.18 -1.86
CA SER A 178 -20.02 -11.59 -2.32
C SER A 178 -19.18 -12.21 -1.21
N LEU A 179 -18.84 -13.49 -1.38
CA LEU A 179 -17.85 -14.19 -0.54
C LEU A 179 -16.42 -13.71 -0.83
N ASN A 180 -16.19 -13.10 -1.99
CA ASN A 180 -14.89 -12.56 -2.35
C ASN A 180 -14.62 -11.20 -1.70
N ASN A 181 -15.65 -10.52 -1.19
CA ASN A 181 -15.53 -9.22 -0.52
C ASN A 181 -15.17 -9.32 0.97
N GLU A 182 -14.95 -10.53 1.51
CA GLU A 182 -14.57 -10.73 2.93
C GLU A 182 -13.08 -10.42 3.14
N MET A 183 -12.71 -9.76 4.24
CA MET A 183 -11.29 -9.51 4.53
C MET A 183 -10.43 -10.80 4.50
N SER A 184 -9.20 -10.66 4.06
CA SER A 184 -8.18 -11.71 4.13
C SER A 184 -6.93 -11.24 4.89
N LYS A 185 -6.08 -12.18 5.28
CA LYS A 185 -4.90 -11.86 6.10
C LYS A 185 -3.84 -11.01 5.39
N ASP A 186 -3.65 -11.19 4.09
CA ASP A 186 -2.77 -10.33 3.28
C ASP A 186 -3.27 -8.88 3.32
N GLN A 187 -4.57 -8.65 3.16
CA GLN A 187 -5.19 -7.33 3.28
C GLN A 187 -4.97 -6.72 4.65
N VAL A 188 -5.19 -7.50 5.72
CA VAL A 188 -4.90 -7.04 7.08
C VAL A 188 -3.44 -6.64 7.22
N ILE A 189 -2.49 -7.46 6.76
CA ILE A 189 -1.05 -7.18 6.89
C ILE A 189 -0.66 -5.88 6.18
N PHE A 190 -1.18 -5.63 4.96
CA PHE A 190 -0.88 -4.40 4.24
C PHE A 190 -1.60 -3.18 4.81
N LEU A 191 -2.80 -3.33 5.38
CA LEU A 191 -3.43 -2.25 6.14
C LEU A 191 -2.60 -1.92 7.39
N LEU A 192 -2.20 -2.92 8.17
CA LEU A 192 -1.32 -2.74 9.33
C LEU A 192 0.01 -2.08 8.94
N MET A 193 0.58 -2.40 7.78
CA MET A 193 1.76 -1.70 7.27
C MET A 193 1.50 -0.20 7.04
N GLY A 194 0.40 0.15 6.36
CA GLY A 194 0.03 1.55 6.14
C GLY A 194 -0.21 2.29 7.45
N LEU A 195 -0.97 1.68 8.37
CA LEU A 195 -1.29 2.22 9.69
C LEU A 195 -0.04 2.39 10.55
N LYS A 196 0.91 1.45 10.50
CA LYS A 196 2.17 1.56 11.24
C LYS A 196 3.08 2.69 10.71
N LEU A 197 3.02 2.96 9.41
CA LEU A 197 3.71 4.13 8.83
C LEU A 197 3.04 5.45 9.26
N ILE A 198 1.71 5.49 9.40
CA ILE A 198 0.99 6.66 9.96
C ILE A 198 1.45 6.89 11.40
N ASP A 199 1.39 5.87 12.24
CA ASP A 199 1.85 5.90 13.63
C ASP A 199 3.27 6.49 13.77
N LYS A 200 4.18 6.06 12.87
CA LYS A 200 5.57 6.52 12.88
C LYS A 200 5.75 7.98 12.45
N TYR A 201 5.00 8.43 11.46
CA TYR A 201 5.35 9.62 10.68
C TYR A 201 4.36 10.78 10.77
N ILE A 202 3.17 10.52 11.32
CA ILE A 202 2.12 11.52 11.47
C ILE A 202 2.08 11.97 12.92
N PRO A 203 2.24 13.28 13.20
CA PRO A 203 2.14 13.82 14.55
C PRO A 203 0.81 13.46 15.22
N GLU A 204 0.85 13.19 16.52
CA GLU A 204 -0.34 12.82 17.32
C GLU A 204 -1.43 13.89 17.29
N ASP A 205 -1.05 15.17 17.15
CA ASP A 205 -1.95 16.32 17.12
C ASP A 205 -2.37 16.73 15.70
N LEU A 206 -1.91 16.03 14.66
CA LEU A 206 -2.29 16.36 13.29
C LEU A 206 -3.78 16.06 13.05
N VAL A 207 -4.52 17.12 12.71
CA VAL A 207 -5.94 17.07 12.34
C VAL A 207 -6.16 17.63 10.93
N TYR A 208 -7.19 17.13 10.25
CA TYR A 208 -7.67 17.75 9.02
C TYR A 208 -8.71 18.84 9.34
N LYS A 209 -8.55 20.02 8.74
CA LYS A 209 -9.52 21.11 8.84
C LYS A 209 -10.27 21.28 7.53
N SER A 210 -11.60 21.19 7.57
CA SER A 210 -12.48 21.51 6.44
C SER A 210 -13.15 22.85 6.73
N GLU A 211 -12.99 23.84 5.86
CA GLU A 211 -13.61 25.17 6.04
C GLU A 211 -13.29 25.83 7.40
N SER A 212 -12.09 25.57 7.93
CA SER A 212 -11.60 26.01 9.26
C SER A 212 -12.12 25.21 10.46
N GLU A 213 -13.04 24.26 10.27
CA GLU A 213 -13.51 23.36 11.32
C GLU A 213 -12.68 22.08 11.36
N THR A 214 -12.40 21.57 12.57
CA THR A 214 -11.70 20.30 12.74
C THR A 214 -12.64 19.15 12.34
N ALA A 215 -12.25 18.39 11.33
CA ALA A 215 -13.05 17.28 10.84
C ALA A 215 -12.91 16.06 11.76
N ILE A 216 -14.03 15.42 12.06
CA ILE A 216 -14.07 14.12 12.75
C ILE A 216 -13.90 13.02 11.71
N ILE A 217 -13.04 12.04 11.97
CA ILE A 217 -12.90 10.85 11.13
C ILE A 217 -14.25 10.15 11.08
N ASN A 218 -14.79 9.96 9.87
CA ASN A 218 -16.12 9.40 9.73
C ASN A 218 -16.19 8.00 10.37
N TYR A 219 -17.32 7.71 11.00
CA TYR A 219 -17.61 6.46 11.72
C TYR A 219 -16.81 6.25 13.01
N SER A 220 -15.73 6.99 13.28
CA SER A 220 -14.78 6.76 14.38
C SER A 220 -15.25 7.09 15.80
N SER A 221 -16.54 7.37 16.01
CA SER A 221 -17.07 7.79 17.31
C SER A 221 -16.41 9.06 17.90
N GLY A 222 -15.96 9.99 17.05
CA GLY A 222 -15.50 11.32 17.48
C GLY A 222 -13.99 11.58 17.41
N ILE A 223 -13.20 10.64 16.87
CA ILE A 223 -11.74 10.82 16.74
C ILE A 223 -11.43 11.87 15.66
N THR A 224 -10.59 12.85 15.98
CA THR A 224 -10.16 13.92 15.05
C THR A 224 -8.70 13.79 14.62
N SER A 225 -7.83 13.27 15.49
CA SER A 225 -6.42 13.02 15.18
C SER A 225 -6.28 11.89 14.17
N LEU A 226 -5.47 12.12 13.13
CA LEU A 226 -5.20 11.11 12.10
C LEU A 226 -4.38 9.94 12.67
N ASN A 227 -3.45 10.22 13.58
CA ASN A 227 -2.61 9.21 14.23
C ASN A 227 -3.45 8.33 15.17
N LEU A 228 -4.23 8.94 16.08
CA LEU A 228 -5.08 8.20 17.01
C LEU A 228 -6.15 7.36 16.28
N ALA A 229 -6.68 7.86 15.16
CA ALA A 229 -7.61 7.09 14.35
C ALA A 229 -6.95 5.84 13.73
N ALA A 230 -5.69 5.94 13.32
CA ALA A 230 -4.95 4.80 12.79
C ALA A 230 -4.58 3.78 13.89
N GLU A 231 -4.21 4.24 15.08
CA GLU A 231 -4.02 3.40 16.26
C GLU A 231 -5.30 2.64 16.62
N TYR A 232 -6.43 3.36 16.75
CA TYR A 232 -7.69 2.75 17.18
C TYR A 232 -8.18 1.65 16.23
N ILE A 233 -8.16 1.90 14.91
CA ILE A 233 -8.56 0.87 13.93
C ILE A 233 -7.55 -0.29 13.88
N THR A 234 -6.27 -0.04 14.17
CA THR A 234 -5.27 -1.11 14.31
C THR A 234 -5.62 -2.03 15.47
N ILE A 235 -5.97 -1.46 16.63
CA ILE A 235 -6.40 -2.21 17.81
C ILE A 235 -7.63 -3.06 17.47
N LEU A 236 -8.67 -2.47 16.87
CA LEU A 236 -9.89 -3.20 16.48
C LEU A 236 -9.59 -4.42 15.60
N ILE A 237 -8.80 -4.23 14.53
CA ILE A 237 -8.40 -5.33 13.63
C ILE A 237 -7.67 -6.44 14.39
N LEU A 238 -6.73 -6.09 15.27
CA LEU A 238 -5.94 -7.06 16.04
C LEU A 238 -6.79 -7.79 17.09
N GLU A 239 -7.69 -7.09 17.77
CA GLU A 239 -8.62 -7.68 18.73
C GLU A 239 -9.57 -8.65 18.04
N TYR A 240 -10.10 -8.28 16.88
CA TYR A 240 -10.93 -9.15 16.06
C TYR A 240 -10.22 -10.41 15.59
N LEU A 241 -8.99 -10.29 15.10
CA LEU A 241 -8.20 -11.46 14.74
C LEU A 241 -7.93 -12.36 15.97
N SER A 242 -7.72 -11.75 17.13
CA SER A 242 -7.43 -12.46 18.37
C SER A 242 -8.64 -13.14 19.00
N SER A 243 -9.85 -12.59 18.82
CA SER A 243 -11.09 -13.17 19.34
C SER A 243 -11.43 -14.48 18.65
N ASN A 244 -10.97 -14.63 17.40
CA ASN A 244 -11.14 -15.81 16.57
C ASN A 244 -10.00 -16.83 16.68
N LYS A 245 -9.03 -16.62 17.59
CA LYS A 245 -7.85 -17.47 17.69
C LYS A 245 -8.20 -18.92 18.05
N SER A 246 -7.43 -19.85 17.50
CA SER A 246 -7.41 -21.26 17.89
C SER A 246 -6.04 -21.64 18.44
N ILE A 247 -5.89 -22.85 18.97
CA ILE A 247 -4.58 -23.37 19.44
C ILE A 247 -3.53 -23.29 18.32
N ILE A 248 -3.96 -23.52 17.07
CA ILE A 248 -3.09 -23.51 15.89
C ILE A 248 -3.68 -22.54 14.86
N GLY A 249 -3.28 -21.27 14.97
CA GLY A 249 -3.61 -20.25 13.98
C GLY A 249 -4.80 -19.35 14.32
N TRP A 250 -4.93 -18.35 13.45
CA TRP A 250 -5.77 -17.16 13.63
C TRP A 250 -6.78 -17.10 12.48
N PRO A 251 -7.80 -17.97 12.45
CA PRO A 251 -8.80 -17.92 11.38
C PRO A 251 -9.57 -16.61 11.44
N ILE A 252 -10.03 -16.15 10.28
CA ILE A 252 -10.96 -15.02 10.19
C ILE A 252 -12.36 -15.63 10.11
N ILE A 253 -13.26 -15.21 11.01
CA ILE A 253 -14.64 -15.73 11.10
C ILE A 253 -15.62 -14.59 10.88
N ASN A 254 -16.30 -14.57 9.73
CA ASN A 254 -17.30 -13.54 9.44
C ASN A 254 -18.33 -13.45 10.60
N PRO A 255 -18.47 -12.28 11.26
CA PRO A 255 -19.21 -12.14 12.51
C PRO A 255 -20.72 -12.30 12.33
N VAL A 256 -21.23 -12.12 11.11
CA VAL A 256 -22.65 -12.32 10.78
C VAL A 256 -22.94 -13.78 10.51
N THR A 257 -22.11 -14.42 9.68
CA THR A 257 -22.38 -15.78 9.21
C THR A 257 -21.87 -16.86 10.16
N ASN A 258 -20.98 -16.48 11.09
CA ASN A 258 -20.21 -17.37 11.96
C ASN A 258 -19.42 -18.44 11.20
N LYS A 259 -19.10 -18.19 9.92
CA LYS A 259 -18.31 -19.08 9.07
C LYS A 259 -16.90 -18.52 8.89
N ARG A 260 -15.94 -19.43 8.69
CA ARG A 260 -14.60 -19.05 8.23
C ARG A 260 -14.71 -18.36 6.87
N VAL A 261 -14.01 -17.24 6.70
CA VAL A 261 -13.97 -16.55 5.41
C VAL A 261 -13.42 -17.48 4.34
N LYS A 262 -13.98 -17.44 3.13
CA LYS A 262 -13.68 -18.44 2.09
C LYS A 262 -12.26 -18.27 1.52
N ARG A 263 -11.81 -17.03 1.36
CA ARG A 263 -10.55 -16.67 0.69
C ARG A 263 -9.58 -16.04 1.67
N GLY A 264 -8.34 -16.54 1.68
CA GLY A 264 -7.25 -15.92 2.44
C GLY A 264 -7.37 -16.00 3.97
N TYR A 265 -8.24 -16.88 4.49
CA TYR A 265 -8.39 -17.14 5.93
C TYR A 265 -7.14 -17.77 6.56
N ASN A 266 -6.33 -18.48 5.75
CA ASN A 266 -5.21 -19.27 6.24
C ASN A 266 -3.84 -18.77 5.77
N ALA A 267 -3.54 -17.49 5.93
CA ALA A 267 -2.13 -17.09 5.93
C ALA A 267 -1.38 -17.78 7.07
N PHE A 268 -0.11 -18.02 6.77
CA PHE A 268 0.83 -18.86 7.50
C PHE A 268 0.67 -18.79 9.03
N HIS A 269 0.46 -19.95 9.65
CA HIS A 269 0.04 -20.07 11.06
C HIS A 269 0.97 -19.42 12.09
N PHE A 270 2.24 -19.17 11.76
CA PHE A 270 3.29 -18.79 12.72
C PHE A 270 3.57 -17.28 12.80
N GLN A 271 2.51 -16.47 12.68
CA GLN A 271 2.59 -15.00 12.69
C GLN A 271 2.16 -14.38 14.02
N ALA A 272 1.81 -15.20 15.00
CA ALA A 272 1.25 -14.78 16.26
C ALA A 272 2.10 -13.71 16.98
N LYS A 273 3.40 -14.00 17.15
CA LYS A 273 4.32 -13.07 17.80
C LYS A 273 4.31 -11.69 17.14
N ALA A 274 4.22 -11.63 15.82
CA ALA A 274 4.26 -10.36 15.11
C ALA A 274 2.99 -9.53 15.37
N TYR A 275 1.80 -10.15 15.32
CA TYR A 275 0.56 -9.47 15.73
C TYR A 275 0.61 -9.02 17.20
N ASN A 276 1.16 -9.85 18.10
CA ASN A 276 1.34 -9.45 19.50
C ASN A 276 2.21 -8.20 19.64
N ASN A 277 3.34 -8.17 18.95
CA ASN A 277 4.29 -7.07 19.06
C ASN A 277 3.63 -5.75 18.65
N ILE A 278 2.86 -5.75 17.56
CA ILE A 278 2.12 -4.57 17.11
C ILE A 278 1.08 -4.17 18.17
N TYR A 279 0.31 -5.13 18.71
CA TYR A 279 -0.70 -4.83 19.73
C TYR A 279 -0.10 -4.31 21.05
N GLU A 280 1.01 -4.91 21.51
CA GLU A 280 1.72 -4.50 22.73
C GLU A 280 2.21 -3.06 22.65
N GLU A 281 2.60 -2.59 21.45
CA GLU A 281 3.02 -1.21 21.19
C GLU A 281 1.88 -0.20 21.41
N TYR A 282 0.63 -0.51 21.02
CA TYR A 282 -0.52 0.40 21.15
C TYR A 282 -1.25 0.29 22.50
N THR A 283 -1.24 -0.87 23.13
CA THR A 283 -2.04 -1.11 24.35
C THR A 283 -1.25 -1.00 25.65
N ASN A 284 -0.10 -0.31 25.63
CA ASN A 284 0.79 -0.15 26.79
C ASN A 284 1.14 -1.49 27.46
N GLY A 285 1.48 -2.50 26.64
CA GLY A 285 1.82 -3.85 27.12
C GLY A 285 0.64 -4.80 27.31
N GLY A 286 -0.54 -4.43 26.82
CA GLY A 286 -1.66 -5.35 26.63
C GLY A 286 -1.26 -6.53 25.73
N ASN A 287 -1.97 -7.64 25.84
CA ASN A 287 -1.52 -8.87 25.21
C ASN A 287 -2.70 -9.67 24.66
N ILE A 288 -2.76 -9.82 23.33
CA ILE A 288 -3.83 -10.57 22.62
C ILE A 288 -3.81 -12.08 22.91
N TYR A 289 -2.78 -12.57 23.59
CA TYR A 289 -2.55 -13.98 23.91
C TYR A 289 -2.99 -14.35 25.33
N GLY A 290 -2.93 -13.44 26.31
CA GLY A 290 -3.00 -13.79 27.73
C GLY A 290 -1.74 -14.51 28.24
N ARG A 291 -1.64 -14.80 29.55
CA ARG A 291 -0.39 -15.28 30.20
C ARG A 291 0.17 -16.60 29.65
N CYS A 292 -0.66 -17.63 29.44
CA CYS A 292 -0.18 -18.96 29.00
C CYS A 292 0.37 -18.98 27.57
N ASN A 293 0.10 -17.95 26.77
CA ASN A 293 0.32 -17.97 25.34
C ASN A 293 1.57 -17.19 24.89
N ARG A 294 2.30 -16.51 25.79
CA ARG A 294 3.65 -15.97 25.46
C ARG A 294 4.65 -17.07 25.14
N LEU A 295 4.55 -18.21 25.84
CA LEU A 295 5.35 -19.40 25.56
C LEU A 295 5.03 -19.95 24.16
N PHE A 296 3.74 -20.04 23.82
CA PHE A 296 3.28 -20.45 22.48
C PHE A 296 3.76 -19.50 21.39
N ALA A 297 3.61 -18.18 21.56
CA ALA A 297 4.12 -17.21 20.59
C ALA A 297 5.65 -17.32 20.39
N SER A 298 6.40 -17.63 21.45
CA SER A 298 7.85 -17.88 21.37
C SER A 298 8.16 -19.18 20.62
N LEU A 299 7.44 -20.27 20.91
CA LEU A 299 7.57 -21.55 20.22
C LEU A 299 7.22 -21.42 18.73
N GLU A 300 6.11 -20.78 18.40
CA GLU A 300 5.72 -20.50 17.02
C GLU A 300 6.77 -19.67 16.28
N ASN A 301 7.32 -18.65 16.93
CA ASN A 301 8.41 -17.87 16.35
C ASN A 301 9.68 -18.69 16.14
N GLY A 302 9.95 -19.67 17.02
CA GLY A 302 11.00 -20.66 16.84
C GLY A 302 10.76 -21.54 15.62
N LEU A 303 9.53 -22.03 15.45
CA LEU A 303 9.13 -22.82 14.28
C LEU A 303 9.20 -22.00 13.00
N LEU A 304 8.70 -20.76 12.99
CA LEU A 304 8.81 -19.83 11.86
C LEU A 304 10.27 -19.71 11.39
N ARG A 305 11.23 -19.63 12.31
CA ARG A 305 12.66 -19.56 11.93
C ARG A 305 13.13 -20.76 11.13
N ALA A 306 12.63 -21.96 11.44
CA ALA A 306 12.97 -23.19 10.73
C ALA A 306 12.28 -23.27 9.35
N VAL A 307 11.06 -22.74 9.24
CA VAL A 307 10.21 -22.91 8.06
C VAL A 307 10.10 -21.68 7.15
N ILE A 308 10.70 -20.54 7.51
CA ILE A 308 10.58 -19.29 6.75
C ILE A 308 10.97 -19.45 5.27
N SER A 309 12.04 -20.21 4.97
CA SER A 309 12.44 -20.41 3.58
C SER A 309 11.43 -21.26 2.78
N PRO A 310 10.92 -22.40 3.28
CA PRO A 310 9.80 -23.10 2.66
C PRO A 310 8.57 -22.21 2.41
N VAL A 311 8.23 -21.34 3.36
CA VAL A 311 7.04 -20.48 3.28
C VAL A 311 7.16 -19.45 2.18
N ILE A 312 8.31 -18.80 2.09
CA ILE A 312 8.56 -17.82 1.03
C ILE A 312 8.50 -18.52 -0.35
N LYS A 313 8.97 -19.78 -0.46
CA LYS A 313 8.86 -20.56 -1.70
C LYS A 313 7.42 -20.93 -2.09
N GLN A 314 6.45 -20.80 -1.20
CA GLN A 314 5.02 -21.05 -1.44
C GLN A 314 4.24 -19.76 -1.76
N ASN A 315 4.91 -18.71 -2.24
CA ASN A 315 4.32 -17.40 -2.60
C ASN A 315 3.65 -16.67 -1.42
N GLN A 316 4.04 -16.99 -0.18
CA GLN A 316 3.56 -16.33 1.04
C GLN A 316 4.61 -15.35 1.60
N GLY A 317 5.66 -15.05 0.82
CA GLY A 317 6.81 -14.27 1.27
C GLY A 317 6.45 -12.85 1.68
N HIS A 318 5.58 -12.19 0.91
CA HIS A 318 5.12 -10.85 1.21
C HIS A 318 4.48 -10.77 2.60
N MET A 319 3.54 -11.65 2.93
CA MET A 319 2.90 -11.62 4.25
C MET A 319 3.88 -11.81 5.40
N VAL A 320 4.78 -12.80 5.29
CA VAL A 320 5.72 -13.09 6.37
C VAL A 320 6.77 -12.00 6.53
N LEU A 321 7.32 -11.50 5.42
CA LEU A 321 8.37 -10.48 5.46
C LEU A 321 7.83 -9.11 5.81
N THR A 322 6.70 -8.68 5.24
CA THR A 322 6.03 -7.42 5.60
C THR A 322 5.66 -7.43 7.08
N LEU A 323 5.01 -8.49 7.55
CA LEU A 323 4.61 -8.56 8.95
C LEU A 323 5.83 -8.59 9.89
N ALA A 324 6.92 -9.28 9.53
CA ALA A 324 8.16 -9.23 10.28
C ALA A 324 8.80 -7.82 10.29
N ALA A 325 8.70 -7.09 9.17
CA ALA A 325 9.22 -5.75 9.02
C ALA A 325 8.46 -4.72 9.88
N ILE A 326 7.13 -4.80 9.95
CA ILE A 326 6.31 -3.82 10.69
C ILE A 326 6.17 -4.11 12.18
N SER A 327 6.52 -5.32 12.63
CA SER A 327 6.40 -5.77 14.03
C SER A 327 7.73 -5.95 14.76
N ASN A 328 8.84 -5.72 14.06
CA ASN A 328 10.18 -6.06 14.54
C ASN A 328 10.28 -7.48 15.12
N GLN A 329 9.66 -8.46 14.44
CA GLN A 329 9.36 -9.80 14.99
C GLN A 329 10.57 -10.54 15.60
N PHE A 330 11.77 -10.30 15.08
CA PHE A 330 13.01 -10.94 15.51
C PHE A 330 13.96 -10.01 16.27
N ASN A 331 13.44 -8.88 16.79
CA ASN A 331 14.18 -7.89 17.55
C ASN A 331 15.43 -7.40 16.77
N ASN A 332 16.60 -7.35 17.41
CA ASN A 332 17.88 -6.97 16.78
C ASN A 332 18.31 -7.84 15.59
N LYS A 333 17.68 -9.00 15.36
CA LYS A 333 17.94 -9.87 14.21
C LYS A 333 16.95 -9.66 13.05
N THR A 334 15.93 -8.81 13.21
CA THR A 334 14.90 -8.61 12.17
C THR A 334 15.52 -8.12 10.88
N GLN A 335 16.29 -7.02 10.92
CA GLN A 335 16.87 -6.42 9.73
C GLN A 335 17.80 -7.38 8.97
N ALA A 336 18.69 -8.08 9.67
CA ALA A 336 19.57 -9.07 9.05
C ALA A 336 18.81 -10.23 8.38
N LYS A 337 17.69 -10.67 8.97
CA LYS A 337 16.84 -11.70 8.38
C LYS A 337 16.06 -11.20 7.18
N LEU A 338 15.47 -10.01 7.28
CA LEU A 338 14.80 -9.37 6.14
C LEU A 338 15.79 -9.27 4.99
N PHE A 339 16.98 -8.72 5.22
CA PHE A 339 18.00 -8.63 4.17
C PHE A 339 18.34 -9.98 3.54
N LYS A 340 18.61 -11.00 4.37
CA LYS A 340 18.92 -12.37 3.92
C LYS A 340 17.83 -12.96 3.02
N TYR A 341 16.56 -12.72 3.37
CA TYR A 341 15.44 -13.34 2.68
C TYR A 341 14.91 -12.48 1.53
N SER A 342 14.89 -11.16 1.65
CA SER A 342 14.33 -10.24 0.67
C SER A 342 15.11 -10.16 -0.64
N PHE A 343 16.44 -10.21 -0.56
CA PHE A 343 17.33 -10.15 -1.74
C PHE A 343 17.61 -11.50 -2.38
N LYS A 344 17.00 -12.58 -1.87
CA LYS A 344 17.12 -13.90 -2.47
C LYS A 344 16.09 -14.02 -3.60
N ASP A 345 16.53 -14.50 -4.76
CA ASP A 345 15.61 -14.91 -5.82
C ASP A 345 14.92 -16.22 -5.42
N TYR A 346 13.61 -16.16 -5.22
CA TYR A 346 12.78 -17.33 -5.00
C TYR A 346 12.29 -17.93 -6.31
N LYS A 347 11.47 -18.98 -6.21
CA LYS A 347 10.80 -19.57 -7.37
C LYS A 347 10.13 -18.46 -8.18
N ASN A 348 10.28 -18.52 -9.50
CA ASN A 348 9.79 -17.50 -10.41
C ASN A 348 10.39 -16.10 -10.20
N GLY A 349 11.61 -16.02 -9.66
CA GLY A 349 12.32 -14.76 -9.49
C GLY A 349 11.66 -13.81 -8.49
N GLY A 350 10.69 -14.26 -7.68
CA GLY A 350 10.08 -13.40 -6.66
C GLY A 350 11.13 -12.93 -5.67
N ASN A 351 11.17 -11.63 -5.41
CA ASN A 351 12.06 -10.99 -4.45
C ASN A 351 11.32 -9.84 -3.75
N TYR A 352 11.69 -9.56 -2.50
CA TYR A 352 10.97 -8.65 -1.60
C TYR A 352 11.91 -7.57 -1.07
N GLU A 353 12.74 -7.00 -1.96
CA GLU A 353 13.89 -6.17 -1.59
C GLU A 353 13.50 -4.88 -0.87
N TRP A 354 12.23 -4.50 -0.85
CA TRP A 354 11.75 -3.31 -0.16
C TRP A 354 11.59 -3.49 1.35
N GLU A 355 11.43 -4.72 1.84
CA GLU A 355 11.14 -5.00 3.26
C GLU A 355 12.25 -4.53 4.24
N PRO A 356 13.55 -4.66 3.92
CA PRO A 356 14.61 -4.10 4.75
C PRO A 356 14.56 -2.57 4.82
N LEU A 357 14.10 -1.87 3.77
CA LEU A 357 13.90 -0.42 3.81
C LEU A 357 12.71 -0.06 4.69
N LEU A 358 11.60 -0.79 4.58
CA LEU A 358 10.41 -0.59 5.41
C LEU A 358 10.76 -0.68 6.90
N HIS A 359 11.42 -1.77 7.32
CA HIS A 359 11.84 -1.95 8.72
C HIS A 359 12.80 -0.84 9.18
N ALA A 360 13.80 -0.52 8.37
CA ALA A 360 14.76 0.52 8.71
C ALA A 360 14.13 1.91 8.84
N ALA A 361 13.12 2.22 8.03
CA ALA A 361 12.35 3.46 8.13
C ALA A 361 11.56 3.50 9.46
N LEU A 362 10.77 2.45 9.76
CA LEU A 362 9.95 2.38 10.97
C LEU A 362 10.77 2.44 12.27
N TYR A 363 11.85 1.67 12.34
CA TYR A 363 12.65 1.53 13.57
C TYR A 363 13.91 2.38 13.60
N SER A 364 14.11 3.22 12.58
CA SER A 364 15.26 4.14 12.47
C SER A 364 16.62 3.43 12.61
N GLN A 365 16.70 2.15 12.22
CA GLN A 365 17.90 1.33 12.34
C GLN A 365 18.78 1.50 11.10
N LYS A 366 19.97 2.08 11.29
CA LYS A 366 21.02 2.01 10.26
C LYS A 366 21.70 0.66 10.31
N THR A 367 22.02 0.11 9.15
CA THR A 367 22.81 -1.12 9.04
C THR A 367 23.77 -1.03 7.86
N ASP A 368 25.00 -1.50 8.07
CA ASP A 368 26.02 -1.57 7.01
C ASP A 368 25.53 -2.34 5.78
N LEU A 369 24.70 -3.37 5.99
CA LEU A 369 24.08 -4.15 4.92
C LEU A 369 23.23 -3.29 3.99
N LEU A 370 22.41 -2.40 4.57
CA LEU A 370 21.51 -1.54 3.81
C LEU A 370 22.25 -0.31 3.27
N ASP A 371 23.23 0.23 4.00
CA ASP A 371 24.05 1.35 3.55
C ASP A 371 24.78 1.03 2.24
N GLY A 372 25.24 -0.22 2.08
CA GLY A 372 25.83 -0.73 0.84
C GLY A 372 24.84 -0.91 -0.34
N LYS A 373 23.54 -0.64 -0.17
CA LYS A 373 22.51 -0.81 -1.20
C LYS A 373 21.94 0.49 -1.78
N ALA A 374 22.45 1.66 -1.38
CA ALA A 374 21.95 2.95 -1.87
C ALA A 374 21.88 3.02 -3.42
N ASN A 375 22.99 2.71 -4.10
CA ASN A 375 23.03 2.72 -5.56
C ASN A 375 22.11 1.66 -6.17
N TRP A 376 22.02 0.47 -5.56
CA TRP A 376 21.12 -0.58 -6.02
C TRP A 376 19.66 -0.12 -6.04
N TYR A 377 19.17 0.52 -4.95
CA TYR A 377 17.80 1.03 -4.91
C TYR A 377 17.59 2.18 -5.88
N LYS A 378 18.57 3.08 -6.02
CA LYS A 378 18.51 4.17 -6.99
C LYS A 378 18.37 3.63 -8.41
N ASP A 379 19.19 2.66 -8.78
CA ASP A 379 19.16 2.01 -10.10
C ASP A 379 17.83 1.27 -10.28
N PHE A 380 17.40 0.52 -9.27
CA PHE A 380 16.12 -0.21 -9.25
C PHE A 380 14.91 0.71 -9.46
N LEU A 381 14.86 1.86 -8.77
CA LEU A 381 13.83 2.88 -8.96
C LEU A 381 13.94 3.55 -10.35
N SER A 382 15.17 3.76 -10.85
CA SER A 382 15.39 4.40 -12.15
C SER A 382 14.84 3.59 -13.31
N GLN A 383 14.72 2.26 -13.16
CA GLN A 383 14.13 1.35 -14.14
C GLN A 383 12.60 1.47 -14.27
N ALA A 384 11.92 2.18 -13.36
CA ALA A 384 10.47 2.34 -13.46
C ALA A 384 10.07 3.18 -14.68
N PRO A 385 9.01 2.81 -15.41
CA PRO A 385 8.48 3.64 -16.50
C PRO A 385 8.21 5.07 -16.08
N ALA A 386 8.50 6.06 -16.92
CA ALA A 386 8.33 7.47 -16.54
C ALA A 386 6.87 7.88 -16.26
N ASN A 387 5.90 7.18 -16.87
CA ASN A 387 4.47 7.51 -16.85
C ASN A 387 3.60 6.51 -16.10
N GLY A 388 4.18 5.50 -15.45
CA GLY A 388 3.43 4.50 -14.68
C GLY A 388 3.78 3.09 -15.10
N PRO A 389 3.74 2.12 -14.18
CA PRO A 389 4.00 0.73 -14.50
C PRO A 389 2.89 0.17 -15.41
N TYR A 390 3.26 -0.70 -16.34
CA TYR A 390 2.31 -1.35 -17.25
C TYR A 390 2.85 -2.70 -17.73
N ASN A 391 1.94 -3.55 -18.21
CA ASN A 391 2.27 -4.80 -18.89
C ASN A 391 1.20 -5.09 -19.92
N TYR A 392 1.56 -5.02 -21.20
CA TYR A 392 0.63 -5.23 -22.31
C TYR A 392 0.78 -6.60 -22.98
N LYS A 393 1.45 -7.55 -22.30
CA LYS A 393 1.82 -8.89 -22.81
C LYS A 393 2.77 -8.82 -24.01
N ASP A 394 3.19 -9.99 -24.52
CA ASP A 394 4.00 -10.13 -25.74
C ASP A 394 5.28 -9.27 -25.75
N SER A 395 5.98 -9.21 -24.61
CA SER A 395 7.16 -8.34 -24.38
C SER A 395 6.89 -6.82 -24.48
N ASN A 396 5.63 -6.38 -24.60
CA ASN A 396 5.24 -4.98 -24.54
C ASN A 396 5.12 -4.52 -23.08
N LEU A 397 6.28 -4.39 -22.45
CA LEU A 397 6.48 -3.82 -21.12
C LEU A 397 7.81 -3.05 -21.14
N GLU A 398 7.86 -1.88 -20.51
CA GLU A 398 9.10 -1.08 -20.51
C GLU A 398 10.16 -1.67 -19.59
N HIS A 399 9.76 -2.27 -18.46
CA HIS A 399 10.72 -2.93 -17.59
C HIS A 399 10.11 -4.09 -16.78
N GLN A 400 10.80 -5.24 -16.75
CA GLN A 400 10.31 -6.45 -16.08
C GLN A 400 9.98 -6.21 -14.60
N ASN A 401 10.82 -5.44 -13.88
CA ASN A 401 10.60 -5.14 -12.46
C ASN A 401 9.31 -4.39 -12.13
N TRP A 402 8.74 -3.70 -13.12
CA TRP A 402 7.63 -2.76 -12.97
C TRP A 402 6.46 -3.14 -13.90
N SER A 403 6.29 -4.44 -14.14
CA SER A 403 5.32 -5.02 -15.09
C SER A 403 4.23 -5.84 -14.40
N VAL A 404 3.90 -5.51 -13.15
CA VAL A 404 2.83 -6.16 -12.37
C VAL A 404 2.11 -5.10 -11.52
N SER A 405 0.81 -5.30 -11.23
CA SER A 405 0.01 -4.38 -10.43
C SER A 405 0.40 -4.29 -8.95
N ARG A 406 1.08 -5.32 -8.44
CA ARG A 406 1.49 -5.45 -7.03
C ARG A 406 2.85 -6.10 -6.90
N ARG A 407 3.90 -5.33 -7.17
CA ARG A 407 5.28 -5.78 -7.04
C ARG A 407 5.59 -6.22 -5.61
N THR A 408 5.14 -5.47 -4.61
CA THR A 408 5.45 -5.75 -3.19
C THR A 408 4.79 -7.03 -2.70
N THR A 409 3.66 -7.44 -3.29
CA THR A 409 2.89 -8.61 -2.86
C THR A 409 3.10 -9.83 -3.75
N GLN A 410 3.17 -9.64 -5.06
CA GLN A 410 3.29 -10.70 -6.06
C GLN A 410 4.45 -10.46 -7.03
N PRO A 411 5.70 -10.32 -6.53
CA PRO A 411 6.87 -10.11 -7.39
C PRO A 411 7.14 -11.26 -8.36
N GLU A 412 6.61 -12.46 -8.11
CA GLU A 412 6.69 -13.61 -9.01
C GLU A 412 5.87 -13.47 -10.30
N SER A 413 4.89 -12.56 -10.32
CA SER A 413 3.98 -12.33 -11.45
C SER A 413 4.50 -11.29 -12.44
N ARG A 414 5.80 -10.94 -12.39
CA ARG A 414 6.45 -10.00 -13.30
C ARG A 414 6.71 -10.58 -14.69
N GLY A 415 6.83 -9.71 -15.68
CA GLY A 415 7.17 -10.05 -17.06
C GLY A 415 6.07 -10.89 -17.71
N ASP A 416 6.47 -11.92 -18.45
CA ASP A 416 5.54 -12.82 -19.15
C ASP A 416 4.75 -13.74 -18.21
N ARG A 417 5.07 -13.75 -16.91
CA ARG A 417 4.32 -14.51 -15.89
C ARG A 417 3.07 -13.78 -15.39
N TYR A 418 2.88 -12.55 -15.82
CA TYR A 418 1.67 -11.80 -15.53
C TYR A 418 0.51 -12.43 -16.31
N ASN A 419 -0.27 -13.25 -15.61
CA ASN A 419 -1.34 -14.05 -16.22
C ASN A 419 -2.67 -13.30 -16.39
N ASN A 420 -2.76 -12.04 -15.95
CA ASN A 420 -3.97 -11.22 -16.05
C ASN A 420 -4.05 -10.50 -17.41
N ASP A 421 -5.11 -9.73 -17.63
CA ASP A 421 -5.27 -8.89 -18.81
C ASP A 421 -4.20 -7.80 -18.90
N ALA A 422 -3.77 -7.50 -20.14
CA ALA A 422 -2.91 -6.36 -20.46
C ALA A 422 -3.41 -5.11 -19.74
N ALA A 423 -2.56 -4.42 -18.99
CA ALA A 423 -3.01 -3.37 -18.09
C ALA A 423 -1.98 -2.29 -17.78
N ASN A 424 -2.49 -1.12 -17.38
CA ASN A 424 -1.75 -0.09 -16.66
C ASN A 424 -1.95 -0.26 -15.15
N PHE A 425 -0.94 0.07 -14.35
CA PHE A 425 -0.92 -0.12 -12.91
C PHE A 425 -0.81 1.21 -12.17
N ASN A 426 -1.30 1.25 -10.92
CA ASN A 426 -1.42 2.50 -10.14
C ASN A 426 -0.08 3.06 -9.62
N GLY A 427 0.99 2.26 -9.61
CA GLY A 427 2.34 2.66 -9.20
C GLY A 427 2.55 2.87 -7.69
N LEU A 428 1.61 2.46 -6.82
CA LEU A 428 1.71 2.64 -5.37
C LEU A 428 2.99 2.02 -4.80
N ASP A 429 3.40 0.86 -5.30
CA ASP A 429 4.64 0.19 -4.88
C ASP A 429 5.88 1.06 -5.13
N TYR A 430 5.96 1.69 -6.31
CA TYR A 430 7.06 2.59 -6.64
C TYR A 430 7.08 3.78 -5.69
N MET A 431 5.92 4.41 -5.48
CA MET A 431 5.80 5.59 -4.63
C MET A 431 6.22 5.29 -3.19
N LEU A 432 5.78 4.14 -2.65
CA LEU A 432 6.15 3.72 -1.29
C LEU A 432 7.66 3.45 -1.19
N ILE A 433 8.23 2.67 -2.12
CA ILE A 433 9.66 2.34 -2.11
C ILE A 433 10.52 3.60 -2.29
N TYR A 434 10.10 4.52 -3.17
CA TYR A 434 10.76 5.80 -3.37
C TYR A 434 10.79 6.63 -2.07
N ASN A 435 9.65 6.75 -1.38
CA ASN A 435 9.60 7.50 -0.12
C ASN A 435 10.48 6.85 0.94
N LEU A 436 10.42 5.52 1.10
CA LEU A 436 11.28 4.78 2.03
C LEU A 436 12.78 4.95 1.70
N TYR A 437 13.13 4.95 0.41
CA TYR A 437 14.50 5.24 -0.05
C TYR A 437 14.96 6.64 0.37
N LEU A 438 14.13 7.67 0.17
CA LEU A 438 14.48 9.03 0.58
C LEU A 438 14.63 9.16 2.09
N ILE A 439 13.69 8.57 2.86
CA ILE A 439 13.73 8.59 4.33
C ILE A 439 15.02 7.94 4.87
N TYR A 440 15.44 6.83 4.26
CA TYR A 440 16.63 6.13 4.71
C TYR A 440 17.94 6.80 4.24
N TYR A 441 18.06 7.13 2.95
CA TYR A 441 19.33 7.55 2.34
C TYR A 441 19.52 9.07 2.17
N ASP A 442 18.45 9.86 2.01
CA ASP A 442 18.54 11.29 1.65
C ASP A 442 18.50 12.23 2.87
N LYS A 443 19.14 11.82 3.99
CA LYS A 443 19.18 12.61 5.22
C LYS A 443 20.08 13.85 5.16
N LYS A 444 21.00 13.92 4.18
CA LYS A 444 21.94 15.04 4.02
C LYS A 444 21.31 16.33 3.45
N LYS A 445 20.02 16.30 3.07
CA LYS A 445 19.27 17.47 2.60
C LYS A 445 18.19 17.93 3.59
N VAL A 446 18.17 17.34 4.78
CA VAL A 446 17.08 17.47 5.77
C VAL A 446 17.58 17.99 7.13
N GLN A 447 18.90 18.16 7.27
CA GLN A 447 19.54 18.97 8.32
C GLN A 447 20.14 20.20 7.65
#